data_AF-A0A2N0R0Z5-F1
#
_entry.id   AF-A0A2N0R0Z5-F1
#
_cell.length_a   1.000
_cell.length_b   1.000
_cell.length_c   1.000
_cell.angle_alpha   90.00
_cell.angle_beta   90.00
_cell.angle_gamma   90.00
#
_symmetry.space_group_name_H-M   'P 1'
#
loop_
_entity.id
_entity.type
_entity.pdbx_description
1 polymer ?
#
loop_
_entity_poly.entity_id
_entity_poly.type
_entity_poly.pdbx_seq_one_letter_code
_entity_poly.pdbx_strand_id
1 'polypeptide(L)'
;MNHGICNSCFKSNTSYGCLICNIFYIFETSDYDLNLEERKAKYRNSNYILCEECNNEIFKGDFYCTYCYNEETDIIKKGHMKFGSSFKILDCNLNLEERRAEYMNYDGILCEKCNNEIDKWYYCCAYCYYKETDIIKKGHIKFGPKFGIFKTSDYNLDLKERRKKYMNYDNILCEECNYYNEETDFIKKAYMKYEYEYVKYSNEIDKWDCYCTYCYDKETDVIKKRHMKFGPKFEFGIFKTSDYNLDLKERITEYMNYDSILCEKCNNKIEDWYYYCTCCYDKETDVIKKGHMKFGPKFKFGIFKTSDYNLDLKERRAEYMNYDSILCEKCNNGIDNFGYYYCAYCYDKETDVIKKNHMKFGPDFKFFNTFDYNLNLEERKAKYEKYDIVVCEKCNQGINKHNYYCTRCYNKETDIIKKGHMKFGSDFKIFNTFDNNLNLEERKAKYEKYDIVVCEKCNNEIDKQYYNCNYCYNNNQMIINRCKVCFIGNNDDCCSFYELKQFLENFSKWINENNVFIESKIEISDYDLDEDDRRVKYKNFDYIL
;
A
#
# COMPACT_ATOMS: atom_id res chain seq x y z
N MET A 1 -41.11 63.47 -1.67
CA MET A 1 -41.45 63.10 -0.28
C MET A 1 -40.12 62.97 0.47
N ASN A 2 -39.95 63.68 1.58
CA ASN A 2 -38.70 63.74 2.35
C ASN A 2 -38.34 62.37 2.94
N HIS A 3 -37.30 61.70 2.44
CA HIS A 3 -36.82 60.46 3.03
C HIS A 3 -35.32 60.54 3.30
N GLY A 4 -35.00 60.75 4.57
CA GLY A 4 -33.63 60.87 5.08
C GLY A 4 -33.54 61.24 6.56
N ILE A 5 -34.66 61.49 7.26
CA ILE A 5 -34.64 61.76 8.70
C ILE A 5 -35.77 60.96 9.36
N CYS A 6 -35.40 60.09 10.30
CA CYS A 6 -36.34 59.40 11.19
C CYS A 6 -37.24 60.42 11.90
N ASN A 7 -38.55 60.15 11.98
CA ASN A 7 -39.56 61.04 12.56
C ASN A 7 -39.26 61.45 14.03
N SER A 8 -38.40 60.69 14.72
CA SER A 8 -37.90 61.01 16.06
C SER A 8 -36.83 62.12 16.08
N CYS A 9 -36.06 62.31 15.00
CA CYS A 9 -34.91 63.21 14.96
C CYS A 9 -35.27 64.65 14.55
N PHE A 10 -36.48 64.88 14.04
CA PHE A 10 -36.95 66.24 13.71
C PHE A 10 -37.38 67.05 14.94
N LYS A 11 -37.60 66.41 16.10
CA LYS A 11 -38.15 67.05 17.32
C LYS A 11 -37.13 67.37 18.42
N SER A 12 -35.94 66.77 18.42
CA SER A 12 -34.92 66.99 19.46
C SER A 12 -33.70 67.65 18.83
N ASN A 13 -33.57 68.96 19.03
CA ASN A 13 -32.50 69.79 18.49
C ASN A 13 -31.14 69.51 19.20
N THR A 14 -30.64 68.27 19.11
CA THR A 14 -29.41 67.81 19.78
C THR A 14 -28.46 67.14 18.79
N SER A 15 -27.27 67.74 18.63
CA SER A 15 -26.24 67.37 17.66
C SER A 15 -25.32 66.22 18.09
N TYR A 16 -25.83 65.19 18.79
CA TYR A 16 -25.01 64.05 19.22
C TYR A 16 -25.72 62.71 18.97
N GLY A 17 -25.20 61.98 17.98
CA GLY A 17 -25.22 60.52 17.85
C GLY A 17 -26.56 59.79 18.01
N CYS A 18 -27.33 59.66 16.93
CA CYS A 18 -28.46 58.74 16.92
C CYS A 18 -27.97 57.30 16.64
N LEU A 19 -28.01 56.44 17.67
CA LEU A 19 -27.80 54.98 17.54
C LEU A 19 -28.78 54.30 16.56
N ILE A 20 -29.88 54.96 16.19
CA ILE A 20 -30.90 54.45 15.26
C ILE A 20 -30.50 54.70 13.78
N CYS A 21 -29.66 55.70 13.50
CA CYS A 21 -29.22 56.01 12.13
C CYS A 21 -28.14 55.05 11.59
N ASN A 22 -27.51 54.23 12.43
CA ASN A 22 -26.48 53.26 12.05
C ASN A 22 -27.02 51.83 11.82
N ILE A 23 -28.35 51.64 11.82
CA ILE A 23 -28.96 50.30 11.81
C ILE A 23 -29.45 49.89 10.42
N PHE A 24 -29.89 50.84 9.58
CA PHE A 24 -30.49 50.57 8.27
C PHE A 24 -29.69 51.24 7.14
N TYR A 25 -29.24 50.44 6.17
CA TYR A 25 -28.64 50.93 4.92
C TYR A 25 -29.63 50.78 3.76
N ILE A 26 -29.61 51.73 2.84
CA ILE A 26 -30.39 51.66 1.60
C ILE A 26 -29.49 51.04 0.52
N PHE A 27 -29.98 49.96 -0.11
CA PHE A 27 -29.40 49.38 -1.31
C PHE A 27 -29.92 50.15 -2.52
N GLU A 28 -29.05 50.95 -3.12
CA GLU A 28 -29.38 51.78 -4.28
C GLU A 28 -29.35 50.95 -5.56
N THR A 29 -30.09 51.37 -6.58
CA THR A 29 -30.05 50.70 -7.89
C THR A 29 -28.66 50.69 -8.53
N SER A 30 -27.85 51.70 -8.26
CA SER A 30 -26.44 51.81 -8.66
C SER A 30 -25.55 50.72 -8.04
N ASP A 31 -25.97 50.12 -6.91
CA ASP A 31 -25.21 49.04 -6.26
C ASP A 31 -25.22 47.74 -7.05
N TYR A 32 -26.11 47.62 -8.04
CA TYR A 32 -26.06 46.50 -8.96
C TYR A 32 -24.83 46.54 -9.87
N ASP A 33 -24.16 47.69 -10.05
CA ASP A 33 -22.91 47.79 -10.80
C ASP A 33 -21.71 47.20 -10.05
N LEU A 34 -21.81 47.08 -8.72
CA LEU A 34 -20.82 46.44 -7.87
C LEU A 34 -20.90 44.91 -8.01
N ASN A 35 -19.74 44.24 -8.00
CA ASN A 35 -19.69 42.78 -7.89
C ASN A 35 -20.02 42.29 -6.46
N LEU A 36 -20.19 40.98 -6.28
CA LEU A 36 -20.62 40.42 -5.01
C LEU A 36 -19.67 40.73 -3.84
N GLU A 37 -18.36 40.70 -4.08
CA GLU A 37 -17.34 41.00 -3.05
C GLU A 37 -17.32 42.49 -2.68
N GLU A 38 -17.53 43.37 -3.65
CA GLU A 38 -17.69 44.81 -3.42
C GLU A 38 -18.95 45.12 -2.60
N ARG A 39 -20.08 44.47 -2.90
CA ARG A 39 -21.32 44.64 -2.11
C ARG A 39 -21.16 44.11 -0.69
N LYS A 40 -20.51 42.95 -0.52
CA LYS A 40 -20.15 42.41 0.79
C LYS A 40 -19.32 43.41 1.59
N ALA A 41 -18.33 44.04 0.97
CA ALA A 41 -17.49 45.05 1.61
C ALA A 41 -18.29 46.31 1.98
N LYS A 42 -19.12 46.83 1.05
CA LYS A 42 -19.95 48.02 1.27
C LYS A 42 -20.90 47.84 2.45
N TYR A 43 -21.55 46.68 2.55
CA TYR A 43 -22.59 46.41 3.54
C TYR A 43 -22.13 45.59 4.75
N ARG A 44 -20.83 45.33 4.89
CA ARG A 44 -20.26 44.46 5.94
C ARG A 44 -20.70 44.81 7.36
N ASN A 45 -20.82 46.10 7.66
CA ASN A 45 -21.16 46.61 8.99
C ASN A 45 -22.63 47.06 9.12
N SER A 46 -23.46 46.86 8.10
CA SER A 46 -24.90 47.15 8.17
C SER A 46 -25.58 46.17 9.13
N ASN A 47 -26.67 46.55 9.79
CA ASN A 47 -27.52 45.61 10.56
C ASN A 47 -28.69 45.10 9.71
N TYR A 48 -29.29 46.00 8.94
CA TYR A 48 -30.36 45.75 7.98
C TYR A 48 -30.08 46.48 6.67
N ILE A 49 -30.46 45.89 5.55
CA ILE A 49 -30.32 46.46 4.21
C ILE A 49 -31.73 46.52 3.62
N LEU A 50 -32.18 47.68 3.15
CA LEU A 50 -33.49 47.86 2.51
C LEU A 50 -33.30 48.18 1.05
N CYS A 51 -34.03 47.52 0.16
CA CYS A 51 -34.04 47.83 -1.27
C CYS A 51 -34.73 49.18 -1.52
N GLU A 52 -34.06 50.11 -2.21
CA GLU A 52 -34.63 51.42 -2.57
C GLU A 52 -35.92 51.31 -3.39
N GLU A 53 -36.00 50.33 -4.31
CA GLU A 53 -37.12 50.21 -5.25
C GLU A 53 -38.41 49.67 -4.61
N CYS A 54 -38.30 48.64 -3.77
CA CYS A 54 -39.47 47.92 -3.23
C CYS A 54 -39.63 48.04 -1.72
N ASN A 55 -38.69 48.68 -1.02
CA ASN A 55 -38.64 48.81 0.44
C ASN A 55 -38.62 47.47 1.21
N ASN A 56 -38.37 46.35 0.53
CA ASN A 56 -38.19 45.06 1.17
C ASN A 56 -36.79 44.95 1.77
N GLU A 57 -36.69 44.23 2.88
CA GLU A 57 -35.41 43.87 3.49
C GLU A 57 -34.64 42.88 2.62
N ILE A 58 -33.37 43.19 2.38
CA ILE A 58 -32.41 42.33 1.70
C ILE A 58 -31.73 41.45 2.74
N PHE A 59 -31.81 40.14 2.54
CA PHE A 59 -31.08 39.20 3.38
C PHE A 59 -29.57 39.39 3.15
N LYS A 60 -28.81 39.57 4.23
CA LYS A 60 -27.35 39.79 4.16
C LYS A 60 -26.57 38.64 3.52
N GLY A 61 -27.14 37.45 3.39
CA GLY A 61 -26.50 36.36 2.64
C GLY A 61 -26.51 36.59 1.13
N ASP A 62 -27.51 37.33 0.63
CA ASP A 62 -27.81 37.41 -0.79
C ASP A 62 -27.15 38.63 -1.45
N PHE A 63 -27.10 39.79 -0.77
CA PHE A 63 -26.53 41.04 -1.30
C PHE A 63 -27.15 41.52 -2.64
N TYR A 64 -28.40 41.15 -2.88
CA TYR A 64 -29.29 41.70 -3.91
C TYR A 64 -30.74 41.58 -3.46
N CYS A 65 -31.65 42.34 -4.06
CA CYS A 65 -33.07 42.23 -3.72
C CYS A 65 -33.73 41.02 -4.41
N THR A 66 -33.98 39.96 -3.64
CA THR A 66 -34.65 38.73 -4.14
C THR A 66 -36.05 39.01 -4.68
N TYR A 67 -36.78 39.97 -4.12
CA TYR A 67 -38.11 40.36 -4.62
C TYR A 67 -38.01 40.97 -6.03
N CYS A 68 -37.20 42.03 -6.21
CA CYS A 68 -37.01 42.65 -7.52
C CYS A 68 -36.42 41.65 -8.53
N TYR A 69 -35.48 40.78 -8.10
CA TYR A 69 -34.89 39.74 -8.96
C TYR A 69 -35.93 38.75 -9.49
N ASN A 70 -36.91 38.37 -8.69
CA ASN A 70 -37.95 37.43 -9.09
C ASN A 70 -38.94 38.04 -10.10
N GLU A 71 -39.24 39.34 -9.95
CA GLU A 71 -40.08 40.09 -10.90
C GLU A 71 -39.35 40.47 -12.20
N GLU A 72 -38.01 40.52 -12.20
CA GLU A 72 -37.23 40.85 -13.39
C GLU A 72 -37.28 39.72 -14.43
N THR A 73 -37.57 40.12 -15.67
CA THR A 73 -37.79 39.26 -16.85
C THR A 73 -36.66 39.40 -17.87
N ASP A 74 -35.98 40.54 -17.91
CA ASP A 74 -34.79 40.76 -18.73
C ASP A 74 -33.60 40.00 -18.13
N ILE A 75 -33.08 39.03 -18.88
CA ILE A 75 -32.00 38.15 -18.41
C ILE A 75 -30.69 38.91 -18.11
N ILE A 76 -30.40 39.97 -18.86
CA ILE A 76 -29.20 40.78 -18.67
C ILE A 76 -29.32 41.55 -17.36
N LYS A 77 -30.46 42.22 -17.14
CA LYS A 77 -30.72 42.90 -15.87
C LYS A 77 -30.72 41.92 -14.69
N LYS A 78 -31.34 40.77 -14.84
CA LYS A 78 -31.37 39.72 -13.80
C LYS A 78 -29.97 39.22 -13.44
N GLY A 79 -29.09 39.08 -14.43
CA GLY A 79 -27.68 38.77 -14.23
C GLY A 79 -26.94 39.88 -13.49
N HIS A 80 -27.08 41.12 -13.94
CA HIS A 80 -26.50 42.29 -13.26
C HIS A 80 -26.97 42.42 -11.80
N MET A 81 -28.26 42.17 -11.55
CA MET A 81 -28.81 42.24 -10.20
C MET A 81 -28.13 41.27 -9.24
N LYS A 82 -27.82 40.04 -9.67
CA LYS A 82 -27.25 39.01 -8.80
C LYS A 82 -25.72 38.98 -8.79
N PHE A 83 -25.08 39.20 -9.93
CA PHE A 83 -23.64 38.98 -10.12
C PHE A 83 -22.86 40.25 -10.50
N GLY A 84 -23.54 41.38 -10.66
CA GLY A 84 -22.94 42.59 -11.24
C GLY A 84 -22.50 42.34 -12.68
N SER A 85 -21.35 42.88 -13.08
CA SER A 85 -20.80 42.66 -14.43
C SER A 85 -20.17 41.28 -14.65
N SER A 86 -20.08 40.44 -13.61
CA SER A 86 -19.33 39.18 -13.59
C SER A 86 -20.23 37.95 -13.88
N PHE A 87 -20.95 37.97 -15.01
CA PHE A 87 -21.75 36.81 -15.43
C PHE A 87 -21.73 36.57 -16.95
N LYS A 88 -22.16 35.38 -17.34
CA LYS A 88 -22.41 35.01 -18.74
C LYS A 88 -23.74 34.32 -18.92
N ILE A 89 -24.25 34.38 -20.15
CA ILE A 89 -25.35 33.53 -20.61
C ILE A 89 -24.74 32.27 -21.21
N LEU A 90 -25.27 31.10 -20.85
CA LEU A 90 -24.78 29.82 -21.33
C LEU A 90 -24.98 29.68 -22.85
N ASP A 91 -23.89 29.47 -23.58
CA ASP A 91 -23.93 29.00 -24.97
C ASP A 91 -24.03 27.47 -25.01
N CYS A 92 -25.19 26.97 -25.45
CA CYS A 92 -25.42 25.55 -25.57
C CYS A 92 -24.70 24.91 -26.78
N ASN A 93 -24.13 25.69 -27.69
CA ASN A 93 -23.36 25.20 -28.84
C ASN A 93 -21.94 24.78 -28.46
N LEU A 94 -21.47 25.19 -27.29
CA LEU A 94 -20.22 24.72 -26.71
C LEU A 94 -20.39 23.32 -26.12
N ASN A 95 -19.37 22.49 -26.27
CA ASN A 95 -19.29 21.21 -25.56
C ASN A 95 -18.95 21.43 -24.06
N LEU A 96 -19.04 20.37 -23.25
CA LEU A 96 -18.87 20.49 -21.80
C LEU A 96 -17.48 20.99 -21.37
N GLU A 97 -16.41 20.60 -22.08
CA GLU A 97 -15.05 21.07 -21.79
C GLU A 97 -14.88 22.55 -22.14
N GLU A 98 -15.41 22.97 -23.29
CA GLU A 98 -15.42 24.37 -23.72
C GLU A 98 -16.19 25.25 -22.72
N ARG A 99 -17.38 24.81 -22.27
CA ARG A 99 -18.17 25.51 -21.24
C ARG A 99 -17.41 25.66 -19.93
N ARG A 100 -16.72 24.60 -19.49
CA ARG A 100 -15.87 24.64 -18.29
C ARG A 100 -14.78 25.69 -18.43
N ALA A 101 -14.04 25.66 -19.54
CA ALA A 101 -12.95 26.59 -19.78
C ALA A 101 -13.44 28.05 -19.90
N GLU A 102 -14.57 28.28 -20.58
CA GLU A 102 -15.10 29.63 -20.80
C GLU A 102 -15.67 30.22 -19.50
N TYR A 103 -16.43 29.44 -18.73
CA TYR A 103 -17.24 29.99 -17.65
C TYR A 103 -16.64 29.88 -16.24
N MET A 104 -15.51 29.18 -16.06
CA MET A 104 -14.91 28.92 -14.74
C MET A 104 -14.63 30.18 -13.91
N ASN A 105 -14.30 31.31 -14.56
CA ASN A 105 -13.92 32.55 -13.89
C ASN A 105 -15.08 33.55 -13.70
N TYR A 106 -16.29 33.23 -14.16
CA TYR A 106 -17.46 34.10 -13.95
C TYR A 106 -18.14 33.79 -12.62
N ASP A 107 -18.74 34.78 -11.98
CA ASP A 107 -19.45 34.61 -10.71
C ASP A 107 -20.78 33.88 -10.90
N GLY A 108 -21.44 34.04 -12.04
CA GLY A 108 -22.69 33.36 -12.38
C GLY A 108 -22.83 33.02 -13.86
N ILE A 109 -23.62 31.98 -14.13
CA ILE A 109 -24.03 31.57 -15.48
C ILE A 109 -25.55 31.53 -15.50
N LEU A 110 -26.19 32.18 -16.47
CA LEU A 110 -27.63 32.14 -16.65
C LEU A 110 -28.02 31.35 -17.90
N CYS A 111 -29.14 30.65 -17.83
CA CYS A 111 -29.73 30.00 -19.00
C CYS A 111 -30.62 30.98 -19.77
N GLU A 112 -30.32 31.20 -21.05
CA GLU A 112 -31.11 32.07 -21.94
C GLU A 112 -32.60 31.72 -21.99
N LYS A 113 -32.93 30.42 -21.95
CA LYS A 113 -34.30 29.94 -22.16
C LYS A 113 -35.22 30.07 -20.95
N CYS A 114 -34.67 29.96 -19.74
CA CYS A 114 -35.47 29.92 -18.52
C CYS A 114 -35.07 30.97 -17.49
N ASN A 115 -34.04 31.78 -17.77
CA ASN A 115 -33.49 32.81 -16.89
C ASN A 115 -33.01 32.30 -15.53
N ASN A 116 -32.92 30.98 -15.36
CA ASN A 116 -32.40 30.37 -14.14
C ASN A 116 -30.88 30.38 -14.14
N GLU A 117 -30.31 30.52 -12.95
CA GLU A 117 -28.90 30.28 -12.71
C GLU A 117 -28.54 28.82 -12.95
N ILE A 118 -27.38 28.62 -13.56
CA ILE A 118 -26.79 27.33 -13.82
C ILE A 118 -25.74 27.08 -12.77
N ASP A 119 -25.87 25.94 -12.12
CA ASP A 119 -24.86 25.45 -11.21
C ASP A 119 -23.55 25.16 -11.97
N LYS A 120 -22.47 25.78 -11.50
CA LYS A 120 -21.11 25.66 -12.06
C LYS A 120 -20.56 24.25 -12.00
N TRP A 121 -21.13 23.33 -11.24
CA TRP A 121 -20.73 21.92 -11.28
C TRP A 121 -21.19 21.23 -12.57
N TYR A 122 -22.35 21.63 -13.08
CA TYR A 122 -23.01 20.93 -14.18
C TYR A 122 -22.82 21.60 -15.54
N TYR A 123 -22.57 22.92 -15.59
CA TYR A 123 -22.45 23.70 -16.84
C TYR A 123 -23.57 23.43 -17.87
N CYS A 124 -24.76 23.06 -17.38
CA CYS A 124 -25.94 22.80 -18.18
C CYS A 124 -27.20 23.14 -17.37
N CYS A 125 -28.25 23.56 -18.07
CA CYS A 125 -29.49 23.94 -17.40
C CYS A 125 -30.33 22.70 -17.06
N ALA A 126 -30.32 22.30 -15.78
CA ALA A 126 -31.10 21.18 -15.28
C ALA A 126 -32.61 21.35 -15.55
N TYR A 127 -33.15 22.55 -15.32
CA TYR A 127 -34.57 22.83 -15.54
C TYR A 127 -34.99 22.61 -17.01
N CYS A 128 -34.22 23.15 -17.95
CA CYS A 128 -34.47 22.94 -19.38
C CYS A 128 -34.30 21.48 -19.78
N TYR A 129 -33.29 20.78 -19.23
CA TYR A 129 -33.07 19.37 -19.47
C TYR A 129 -34.24 18.48 -19.02
N TYR A 130 -34.81 18.73 -17.83
CA TYR A 130 -35.94 17.96 -17.32
C TYR A 130 -37.26 18.23 -18.07
N LYS A 131 -37.45 19.46 -18.56
CA LYS A 131 -38.66 19.83 -19.32
C LYS A 131 -38.63 19.42 -20.78
N GLU A 132 -37.45 19.33 -21.39
CA GLU A 132 -37.33 18.90 -22.78
C GLU A 132 -37.82 17.45 -22.93
N THR A 133 -38.36 17.08 -24.09
CA THR A 133 -38.81 15.71 -24.38
C THR A 133 -38.08 15.11 -25.58
N ASP A 134 -37.57 15.95 -26.47
CA ASP A 134 -36.75 15.54 -27.60
C ASP A 134 -35.35 15.12 -27.12
N ILE A 135 -34.97 13.87 -27.37
CA ILE A 135 -33.71 13.32 -26.88
C ILE A 135 -32.47 13.99 -27.50
N ILE A 136 -32.56 14.45 -28.74
CA ILE A 136 -31.46 15.15 -29.42
C ILE A 136 -31.27 16.51 -28.74
N LYS A 137 -32.36 17.24 -28.48
CA LYS A 137 -32.31 18.51 -27.76
C LYS A 137 -31.84 18.34 -26.32
N LYS A 138 -32.26 17.28 -25.62
CA LYS A 138 -31.76 16.94 -24.27
C LYS A 138 -30.25 16.72 -24.27
N GLY A 139 -29.76 15.91 -25.20
CA GLY A 139 -28.34 15.65 -25.36
C GLY A 139 -27.57 16.94 -25.62
N HIS A 140 -28.09 17.81 -26.49
CA HIS A 140 -27.47 19.10 -26.78
C HIS A 140 -27.43 20.05 -25.57
N ILE A 141 -28.49 20.10 -24.76
CA ILE A 141 -28.51 20.90 -23.51
C ILE A 141 -27.44 20.40 -22.55
N LYS A 142 -27.30 19.07 -22.40
CA LYS A 142 -26.40 18.46 -21.42
C LYS A 142 -24.94 18.43 -21.86
N PHE A 143 -24.67 18.08 -23.12
CA PHE A 143 -23.33 17.75 -23.62
C PHE A 143 -22.81 18.70 -24.71
N GLY A 144 -23.70 19.52 -25.30
CA GLY A 144 -23.38 20.29 -26.51
C GLY A 144 -23.52 19.46 -27.79
N PRO A 145 -22.88 19.85 -28.90
CA PRO A 145 -23.14 19.25 -30.22
C PRO A 145 -22.49 17.89 -30.46
N LYS A 146 -21.45 17.51 -29.70
CA LYS A 146 -20.64 16.30 -29.94
C LYS A 146 -21.02 15.14 -29.01
N PHE A 147 -22.20 14.56 -29.21
CA PHE A 147 -22.63 13.36 -28.48
C PHE A 147 -23.29 12.32 -29.40
N GLY A 148 -23.17 11.05 -29.00
CA GLY A 148 -23.80 9.91 -29.66
C GLY A 148 -25.08 9.50 -28.96
N ILE A 149 -25.98 8.84 -29.69
CA ILE A 149 -27.17 8.19 -29.11
C ILE A 149 -26.96 6.68 -29.14
N PHE A 150 -26.99 6.05 -27.97
CA PHE A 150 -26.97 4.59 -27.80
C PHE A 150 -28.38 4.04 -27.92
N LYS A 151 -28.61 3.27 -28.99
CA LYS A 151 -29.91 2.67 -29.29
C LYS A 151 -29.99 1.25 -28.73
N THR A 152 -31.18 0.78 -28.39
CA THR A 152 -31.36 -0.61 -27.93
C THR A 152 -30.91 -1.63 -28.98
N SER A 153 -31.03 -1.29 -30.28
CA SER A 153 -30.51 -2.13 -31.38
C SER A 153 -29.00 -2.34 -31.34
N ASP A 154 -28.26 -1.46 -30.66
CA ASP A 154 -26.79 -1.55 -30.58
C ASP A 154 -26.32 -2.70 -29.69
N TYR A 155 -27.21 -3.29 -28.89
CA TYR A 155 -26.93 -4.54 -28.18
C TYR A 155 -26.77 -5.75 -29.11
N ASN A 156 -27.18 -5.64 -30.38
CA ASN A 156 -26.92 -6.66 -31.39
C ASN A 156 -25.47 -6.61 -31.92
N LEU A 157 -24.76 -5.51 -31.68
CA LEU A 157 -23.36 -5.37 -32.04
C LEU A 157 -22.47 -5.97 -30.94
N ASP A 158 -21.38 -6.61 -31.34
CA ASP A 158 -20.39 -7.04 -30.37
C ASP A 158 -19.68 -5.82 -29.74
N LEU A 159 -18.94 -6.05 -28.65
CA LEU A 159 -18.31 -4.98 -27.89
C LEU A 159 -17.29 -4.17 -28.74
N LYS A 160 -16.60 -4.83 -29.69
CA LYS A 160 -15.61 -4.18 -30.56
C LYS A 160 -16.31 -3.30 -31.60
N GLU A 161 -17.41 -3.78 -32.17
CA GLU A 161 -18.27 -3.03 -33.09
C GLU A 161 -18.86 -1.79 -32.41
N ARG A 162 -19.37 -1.92 -31.17
CA ARG A 162 -19.89 -0.78 -30.40
C ARG A 162 -18.84 0.27 -30.11
N ARG A 163 -17.64 -0.13 -29.68
CA ARG A 163 -16.52 0.80 -29.44
C ARG A 163 -16.17 1.57 -30.69
N LYS A 164 -16.05 0.90 -31.84
CA LYS A 164 -15.77 1.55 -33.12
C LYS A 164 -16.88 2.54 -33.51
N LYS A 165 -18.14 2.20 -33.25
CA LYS A 165 -19.29 3.08 -33.54
C LYS A 165 -19.25 4.38 -32.73
N TYR A 166 -18.84 4.32 -31.46
CA TYR A 166 -18.90 5.46 -30.55
C TYR A 166 -17.57 6.17 -30.27
N MET A 167 -16.47 5.71 -30.86
CA MET A 167 -15.10 6.20 -30.59
C MET A 167 -14.89 7.71 -30.78
N ASN A 168 -15.68 8.35 -31.64
CA ASN A 168 -15.52 9.76 -32.00
C ASN A 168 -16.52 10.70 -31.31
N TYR A 169 -17.30 10.21 -30.33
CA TYR A 169 -18.21 11.04 -29.55
C TYR A 169 -17.63 11.31 -28.17
N ASP A 170 -17.75 12.55 -27.72
CA ASP A 170 -17.28 12.97 -26.39
C ASP A 170 -18.19 12.40 -25.28
N ASN A 171 -19.47 12.19 -25.60
CA ASN A 171 -20.47 11.66 -24.67
C ASN A 171 -21.46 10.75 -25.40
N ILE A 172 -22.09 9.81 -24.68
CA ILE A 172 -23.12 8.93 -25.25
C ILE A 172 -24.37 8.97 -24.37
N LEU A 173 -25.52 9.28 -24.97
CA LEU A 173 -26.83 9.29 -24.31
C LEU A 173 -27.62 8.05 -24.71
N CYS A 174 -28.19 7.32 -23.74
CA CYS A 174 -29.01 6.16 -24.05
C CYS A 174 -30.46 6.56 -24.36
N GLU A 175 -30.99 5.99 -25.45
CA GLU A 175 -32.34 6.22 -25.96
C GLU A 175 -33.45 5.82 -24.98
N GLU A 176 -33.25 4.70 -24.28
CA GLU A 176 -34.27 4.09 -23.44
C GLU A 176 -34.29 4.67 -22.04
N CYS A 177 -33.12 4.73 -21.39
CA CYS A 177 -33.02 5.17 -20.01
C CYS A 177 -33.05 6.71 -19.89
N ASN A 178 -32.81 7.46 -20.97
CA ASN A 178 -32.47 8.90 -20.96
C ASN A 178 -31.38 9.26 -19.93
N TYR A 179 -30.72 8.23 -19.39
CA TYR A 179 -29.70 8.25 -18.39
C TYR A 179 -28.37 8.13 -19.12
N TYR A 180 -27.38 8.76 -18.54
CA TYR A 180 -26.02 8.76 -19.05
C TYR A 180 -25.26 7.60 -18.40
N ASN A 181 -24.46 6.90 -19.20
CA ASN A 181 -23.36 6.13 -18.64
C ASN A 181 -22.25 7.10 -18.28
N GLU A 182 -21.97 7.26 -17.00
CA GLU A 182 -20.71 7.84 -16.56
C GLU A 182 -19.56 7.11 -17.24
N GLU A 183 -18.95 7.76 -18.23
CA GLU A 183 -17.51 7.72 -18.37
C GLU A 183 -16.98 8.20 -17.02
N THR A 184 -16.80 7.25 -16.10
CA THR A 184 -16.25 7.48 -14.78
C THR A 184 -14.85 8.05 -14.99
N ASP A 185 -14.73 9.36 -14.78
CA ASP A 185 -13.54 10.10 -14.42
C ASP A 185 -12.22 9.64 -15.09
N PHE A 186 -12.03 9.96 -16.38
CA PHE A 186 -10.74 9.69 -17.03
C PHE A 186 -10.23 10.74 -18.04
N ILE A 187 -10.48 12.03 -17.79
CA ILE A 187 -9.53 13.11 -18.14
C ILE A 187 -8.31 13.03 -17.17
N LYS A 188 -7.74 11.83 -17.03
CA LYS A 188 -6.51 11.55 -16.25
C LYS A 188 -5.52 10.59 -16.94
N LYS A 189 -5.81 10.07 -18.15
CA LYS A 189 -4.82 9.37 -19.02
C LYS A 189 -4.56 10.13 -20.32
N ALA A 190 -4.66 11.46 -20.28
CA ALA A 190 -3.83 12.32 -21.14
C ALA A 190 -2.31 12.11 -20.87
N TYR A 191 -1.97 11.33 -19.85
CA TYR A 191 -0.62 10.82 -19.53
C TYR A 191 -0.34 9.37 -20.01
N MET A 192 -1.04 8.85 -21.04
CA MET A 192 -0.50 7.73 -21.84
C MET A 192 0.23 8.24 -23.09
N LYS A 193 0.95 9.35 -22.92
CA LYS A 193 2.00 9.80 -23.82
C LYS A 193 3.30 9.17 -23.29
N TYR A 194 3.79 8.14 -23.99
CA TYR A 194 5.11 7.51 -23.83
C TYR A 194 5.36 6.77 -22.49
N GLU A 195 5.31 5.43 -22.52
CA GLU A 195 6.44 4.54 -22.18
C GLU A 195 5.97 3.08 -22.07
N TYR A 196 6.74 2.20 -22.72
CA TYR A 196 6.79 0.77 -22.43
C TYR A 196 7.37 0.60 -21.00
N GLU A 197 6.73 -0.20 -20.13
CA GLU A 197 7.33 -1.34 -19.41
C GLU A 197 6.44 -1.89 -18.26
N TYR A 198 6.33 -3.22 -18.28
CA TYR A 198 5.92 -4.23 -17.30
C TYR A 198 5.43 -3.87 -15.85
N VAL A 199 4.20 -4.33 -15.56
CA VAL A 199 3.76 -5.18 -14.40
C VAL A 199 3.58 -4.55 -12.99
N LYS A 200 2.32 -4.46 -12.47
CA LYS A 200 1.64 -5.42 -11.55
C LYS A 200 0.51 -4.75 -10.72
N TYR A 201 -0.74 -5.21 -10.93
CA TYR A 201 -1.91 -5.24 -10.02
C TYR A 201 -2.30 -4.01 -9.18
N SER A 202 -3.38 -3.34 -9.60
CA SER A 202 -4.51 -2.97 -8.70
C SER A 202 -5.77 -2.70 -9.52
N ASN A 203 -6.80 -3.56 -9.38
CA ASN A 203 -8.24 -3.35 -9.65
C ASN A 203 -8.68 -2.24 -10.64
N GLU A 204 -8.15 -2.20 -11.86
CA GLU A 204 -8.63 -1.35 -12.96
C GLU A 204 -9.54 -2.16 -13.90
N ILE A 205 -10.86 -2.10 -13.68
CA ILE A 205 -11.91 -2.40 -14.68
C ILE A 205 -13.04 -1.42 -14.31
N ASP A 206 -13.46 -0.43 -15.10
CA ASP A 206 -13.98 -0.54 -16.46
C ASP A 206 -13.79 0.79 -17.23
N LYS A 207 -13.07 0.75 -18.36
CA LYS A 207 -12.94 1.88 -19.30
C LYS A 207 -13.53 1.54 -20.68
N TRP A 208 -14.46 0.60 -20.72
CA TRP A 208 -14.58 -0.29 -21.89
C TRP A 208 -15.97 -0.87 -22.17
N ASP A 209 -16.96 -0.51 -21.36
CA ASP A 209 -18.29 -1.11 -21.35
C ASP A 209 -19.31 -0.22 -22.08
N CYS A 210 -19.41 -0.37 -23.40
CA CYS A 210 -20.38 0.38 -24.23
C CYS A 210 -21.83 -0.13 -24.07
N TYR A 211 -22.41 -0.12 -22.87
CA TYR A 211 -23.83 -0.47 -22.59
C TYR A 211 -24.46 0.39 -21.49
N CYS A 212 -25.75 0.77 -21.55
CA CYS A 212 -26.40 1.55 -20.47
C CYS A 212 -26.41 0.72 -19.17
N THR A 213 -25.69 1.15 -18.13
CA THR A 213 -25.63 0.49 -16.80
C THR A 213 -27.00 0.45 -16.15
N TYR A 214 -27.78 1.53 -16.26
CA TYR A 214 -29.15 1.56 -15.76
C TYR A 214 -30.07 0.54 -16.44
N CYS A 215 -29.99 0.43 -17.78
CA CYS A 215 -30.73 -0.61 -18.51
C CYS A 215 -30.23 -2.00 -18.12
N TYR A 216 -28.91 -2.17 -17.98
CA TYR A 216 -28.31 -3.41 -17.52
C TYR A 216 -28.88 -3.78 -16.16
N ASP A 217 -28.80 -2.92 -15.14
CA ASP A 217 -29.27 -3.23 -13.78
C ASP A 217 -30.74 -3.61 -13.72
N LYS A 218 -31.58 -2.93 -14.52
CA LYS A 218 -33.03 -3.20 -14.64
C LYS A 218 -33.36 -4.53 -15.32
N GLU A 219 -32.54 -4.99 -16.26
CA GLU A 219 -32.84 -6.20 -17.01
C GLU A 219 -32.84 -7.43 -16.08
N THR A 220 -33.88 -8.25 -16.13
CA THR A 220 -34.00 -9.44 -15.28
C THR A 220 -33.62 -10.71 -16.02
N ASP A 221 -33.71 -10.68 -17.36
CA ASP A 221 -33.29 -11.77 -18.21
C ASP A 221 -31.75 -11.82 -18.26
N VAL A 222 -31.20 -12.91 -17.73
CA VAL A 222 -29.77 -13.13 -17.62
C VAL A 222 -29.08 -13.18 -18.98
N ILE A 223 -29.73 -13.75 -19.99
CA ILE A 223 -29.20 -13.85 -21.35
C ILE A 223 -29.14 -12.45 -21.96
N LYS A 224 -30.20 -11.66 -21.82
CA LYS A 224 -30.22 -10.27 -22.29
C LYS A 224 -29.20 -9.39 -21.57
N LYS A 225 -29.14 -9.42 -20.23
CA LYS A 225 -28.09 -8.73 -19.44
C LYS A 225 -26.69 -9.00 -19.99
N ARG A 226 -26.42 -10.24 -20.37
CA ARG A 226 -25.10 -10.67 -20.87
C ARG A 226 -24.85 -10.29 -22.31
N HIS A 227 -25.84 -10.36 -23.19
CA HIS A 227 -25.75 -9.76 -24.52
C HIS A 227 -25.47 -8.26 -24.43
N MET A 228 -26.07 -7.56 -23.46
CA MET A 228 -25.77 -6.16 -23.22
C MET A 228 -24.30 -5.93 -22.86
N LYS A 229 -23.70 -6.79 -22.04
CA LYS A 229 -22.29 -6.64 -21.64
C LYS A 229 -21.30 -7.10 -22.70
N PHE A 230 -21.49 -8.30 -23.27
CA PHE A 230 -20.47 -8.98 -24.09
C PHE A 230 -20.81 -9.07 -25.59
N GLY A 231 -22.07 -8.84 -25.96
CA GLY A 231 -22.58 -9.03 -27.32
C GLY A 231 -23.04 -10.47 -27.60
N PRO A 232 -23.69 -10.71 -28.74
CA PRO A 232 -24.34 -11.99 -29.06
C PRO A 232 -23.41 -13.07 -29.63
N LYS A 233 -22.16 -12.74 -30.00
CA LYS A 233 -21.21 -13.67 -30.66
C LYS A 233 -20.35 -14.50 -29.69
N PHE A 234 -20.50 -14.31 -28.38
CA PHE A 234 -19.65 -14.95 -27.36
C PHE A 234 -20.35 -16.24 -26.88
N GLU A 235 -19.69 -17.40 -27.00
CA GLU A 235 -20.31 -18.69 -26.65
C GLU A 235 -20.16 -18.95 -25.14
N PHE A 236 -21.29 -19.09 -24.44
CA PHE A 236 -21.31 -19.24 -22.97
C PHE A 236 -21.89 -20.57 -22.52
N GLY A 237 -21.25 -21.16 -21.51
CA GLY A 237 -21.77 -22.30 -20.76
C GLY A 237 -22.59 -21.82 -19.57
N ILE A 238 -23.74 -22.45 -19.32
CA ILE A 238 -24.53 -22.20 -18.10
C ILE A 238 -24.28 -23.35 -17.14
N PHE A 239 -23.51 -23.08 -16.08
CA PHE A 239 -23.28 -24.00 -14.99
C PHE A 239 -24.53 -24.13 -14.12
N LYS A 240 -25.15 -25.30 -14.20
CA LYS A 240 -26.37 -25.65 -13.49
C LYS A 240 -26.06 -26.20 -12.11
N THR A 241 -27.02 -26.11 -11.21
CA THR A 241 -26.92 -26.69 -9.87
C THR A 241 -26.77 -28.22 -9.93
N SER A 242 -27.33 -28.85 -10.97
CA SER A 242 -27.14 -30.28 -11.25
C SER A 242 -25.68 -30.66 -11.51
N ASP A 243 -24.86 -29.71 -11.98
CA ASP A 243 -23.48 -29.99 -12.42
C ASP A 243 -22.54 -30.18 -11.22
N TYR A 244 -22.98 -29.85 -10.01
CA TYR A 244 -22.30 -30.23 -8.78
C TYR A 244 -22.29 -31.74 -8.54
N ASN A 245 -23.15 -32.51 -9.21
CA ASN A 245 -23.11 -33.97 -9.18
C ASN A 245 -22.01 -34.56 -10.07
N LEU A 246 -21.45 -33.75 -10.98
CA LEU A 246 -20.31 -34.13 -11.80
C LEU A 246 -19.02 -33.98 -10.99
N ASP A 247 -18.05 -34.86 -11.24
CA ASP A 247 -16.69 -34.66 -10.75
C ASP A 247 -15.96 -33.55 -11.53
N LEU A 248 -14.79 -33.13 -11.02
CA LEU A 248 -14.04 -32.03 -11.63
C LEU A 248 -13.66 -32.32 -13.09
N LYS A 249 -13.32 -33.57 -13.42
CA LYS A 249 -12.90 -33.96 -14.78
C LYS A 249 -14.09 -33.96 -15.75
N GLU A 250 -15.24 -34.41 -15.29
CA GLU A 250 -16.50 -34.34 -16.03
C GLU A 250 -16.89 -32.87 -16.33
N ARG A 251 -16.79 -31.97 -15.34
CA ARG A 251 -17.08 -30.53 -15.55
C ARG A 251 -16.10 -29.85 -16.50
N ILE A 252 -14.82 -30.18 -16.42
CA ILE A 252 -13.81 -29.68 -17.36
C ILE A 252 -14.23 -30.06 -18.79
N THR A 253 -14.59 -31.32 -19.01
CA THR A 253 -14.97 -31.83 -20.33
C THR A 253 -16.25 -31.17 -20.86
N GLU A 254 -17.26 -30.99 -20.00
CA GLU A 254 -18.52 -30.33 -20.36
C GLU A 254 -18.30 -28.87 -20.78
N TYR A 255 -17.40 -28.16 -20.08
CA TYR A 255 -17.30 -26.72 -20.22
C TYR A 255 -16.06 -26.20 -20.97
N MET A 256 -15.14 -27.07 -21.41
CA MET A 256 -13.86 -26.68 -22.01
C MET A 256 -13.97 -25.85 -23.30
N ASN A 257 -15.09 -25.96 -24.02
CA ASN A 257 -15.28 -25.30 -25.31
C ASN A 257 -16.01 -23.95 -25.21
N TYR A 258 -16.43 -23.52 -24.02
CA TYR A 258 -17.08 -22.23 -23.84
C TYR A 258 -16.06 -21.13 -23.55
N ASP A 259 -16.26 -19.95 -24.14
CA ASP A 259 -15.42 -18.78 -23.90
C ASP A 259 -15.55 -18.25 -22.46
N SER A 260 -16.67 -18.57 -21.79
CA SER A 260 -16.88 -18.32 -20.37
C SER A 260 -18.02 -19.18 -19.83
N ILE A 261 -17.91 -19.56 -18.55
CA ILE A 261 -18.92 -20.33 -17.83
C ILE A 261 -19.57 -19.44 -16.79
N LEU A 262 -20.87 -19.57 -16.61
CA LEU A 262 -21.63 -18.72 -15.69
C LEU A 262 -22.56 -19.55 -14.82
N CYS A 263 -22.59 -19.23 -13.53
CA CYS A 263 -23.48 -19.92 -12.59
C CYS A 263 -24.93 -19.50 -12.80
N GLU A 264 -25.85 -20.46 -12.94
CA GLU A 264 -27.28 -20.19 -13.08
C GLU A 264 -27.89 -19.49 -11.85
N LYS A 265 -27.34 -19.74 -10.65
CA LYS A 265 -27.94 -19.32 -9.38
C LYS A 265 -27.59 -17.89 -9.00
N CYS A 266 -26.35 -17.46 -9.27
CA CYS A 266 -25.87 -16.16 -8.85
C CYS A 266 -25.37 -15.28 -10.01
N ASN A 267 -25.44 -15.78 -11.25
CA ASN A 267 -25.03 -15.08 -12.46
C ASN A 267 -23.56 -14.67 -12.55
N ASN A 268 -22.73 -15.05 -11.58
CA ASN A 268 -21.30 -14.77 -11.59
C ASN A 268 -20.56 -15.70 -12.54
N LYS A 269 -19.51 -15.16 -13.16
CA LYS A 269 -18.56 -15.94 -13.95
C LYS A 269 -17.90 -16.99 -13.07
N ILE A 270 -17.88 -18.22 -13.54
CA ILE A 270 -17.04 -19.27 -12.99
C ILE A 270 -15.67 -19.08 -13.61
N GLU A 271 -14.64 -18.96 -12.76
CA GLU A 271 -13.28 -18.87 -13.26
C GLU A 271 -12.86 -20.23 -13.84
N ASP A 272 -12.17 -20.17 -14.98
CA ASP A 272 -11.83 -21.31 -15.81
C ASP A 272 -10.92 -22.33 -15.10
N TRP A 273 -10.35 -21.98 -13.94
CA TRP A 273 -9.50 -22.88 -13.14
C TRP A 273 -10.26 -23.70 -12.11
N TYR A 274 -11.46 -23.25 -11.71
CA TYR A 274 -12.19 -23.86 -10.60
C TYR A 274 -13.30 -24.81 -11.07
N TYR A 275 -13.98 -24.52 -12.18
CA TYR A 275 -15.15 -25.30 -12.65
C TYR A 275 -16.20 -25.53 -11.54
N TYR A 276 -16.35 -24.57 -10.62
CA TYR A 276 -17.42 -24.45 -9.66
C TYR A 276 -17.65 -22.97 -9.33
N CYS A 277 -18.88 -22.61 -8.95
CA CYS A 277 -19.17 -21.23 -8.57
C CYS A 277 -18.64 -20.89 -7.18
N THR A 278 -17.63 -20.01 -7.11
CA THR A 278 -17.03 -19.50 -5.86
C THR A 278 -18.04 -18.73 -5.01
N CYS A 279 -18.86 -17.87 -5.61
CA CYS A 279 -19.88 -17.13 -4.87
C CYS A 279 -20.94 -18.04 -4.22
N CYS A 280 -21.36 -19.10 -4.92
CA CYS A 280 -22.26 -20.09 -4.33
C CYS A 280 -21.55 -20.92 -3.27
N TYR A 281 -20.29 -21.31 -3.53
CA TYR A 281 -19.46 -22.03 -2.58
C TYR A 281 -19.32 -21.23 -1.28
N ASP A 282 -18.93 -19.96 -1.32
CA ASP A 282 -18.69 -19.15 -0.12
C ASP A 282 -19.94 -19.02 0.76
N LYS A 283 -21.14 -18.95 0.15
CA LYS A 283 -22.43 -18.89 0.84
C LYS A 283 -22.90 -20.23 1.42
N GLU A 284 -22.39 -21.36 0.96
CA GLU A 284 -22.77 -22.67 1.48
C GLU A 284 -22.17 -22.88 2.88
N THR A 285 -22.98 -23.35 3.83
CA THR A 285 -22.57 -23.56 5.22
C THR A 285 -22.33 -25.02 5.55
N ASP A 286 -22.96 -25.92 4.79
CA ASP A 286 -22.80 -27.36 4.95
C ASP A 286 -21.44 -27.81 4.38
N VAL A 287 -20.59 -28.35 5.27
CA VAL A 287 -19.22 -28.80 4.95
C VAL A 287 -19.23 -29.89 3.88
N ILE A 288 -20.20 -30.82 3.94
CA ILE A 288 -20.31 -31.95 3.00
C ILE A 288 -20.69 -31.41 1.62
N LYS A 289 -21.69 -30.51 1.57
CA LYS A 289 -22.07 -29.85 0.31
C LYS A 289 -20.92 -29.04 -0.27
N LYS A 290 -20.18 -28.29 0.54
CA LYS A 290 -18.97 -27.58 0.08
C LYS A 290 -17.93 -28.52 -0.53
N GLY A 291 -17.70 -29.67 0.11
CA GLY A 291 -16.84 -30.72 -0.43
C GLY A 291 -17.31 -31.20 -1.81
N HIS A 292 -18.60 -31.52 -1.93
CA HIS A 292 -19.19 -31.95 -3.21
C HIS A 292 -19.13 -30.84 -4.27
N MET A 293 -19.36 -29.58 -3.88
CA MET A 293 -19.28 -28.46 -4.81
C MET A 293 -17.89 -28.31 -5.39
N LYS A 294 -16.85 -28.49 -4.58
CA LYS A 294 -15.46 -28.32 -5.01
C LYS A 294 -14.89 -29.53 -5.75
N PHE A 295 -15.20 -30.74 -5.27
CA PHE A 295 -14.53 -31.96 -5.74
C PHE A 295 -15.45 -32.95 -6.46
N GLY A 296 -16.77 -32.82 -6.30
CA GLY A 296 -17.77 -33.77 -6.76
C GLY A 296 -18.05 -34.87 -5.72
N PRO A 297 -19.19 -35.58 -5.85
CA PRO A 297 -19.62 -36.58 -4.87
C PRO A 297 -18.80 -37.88 -4.90
N LYS A 298 -18.09 -38.14 -6.00
CA LYS A 298 -17.22 -39.33 -6.16
C LYS A 298 -15.85 -39.17 -5.49
N PHE A 299 -15.46 -37.94 -5.14
CA PHE A 299 -14.14 -37.64 -4.59
C PHE A 299 -14.11 -37.87 -3.08
N LYS A 300 -13.09 -38.56 -2.58
CA LYS A 300 -13.04 -38.96 -1.17
C LYS A 300 -12.34 -37.87 -0.33
N PHE A 301 -13.12 -37.01 0.30
CA PHE A 301 -12.60 -35.98 1.22
C PHE A 301 -12.89 -36.31 2.69
N GLY A 302 -11.97 -35.92 3.57
CA GLY A 302 -12.11 -36.04 5.02
C GLY A 302 -12.63 -34.75 5.64
N ILE A 303 -13.29 -34.83 6.79
CA ILE A 303 -13.73 -33.67 7.57
C ILE A 303 -12.92 -33.63 8.86
N PHE A 304 -12.00 -32.67 8.95
CA PHE A 304 -11.20 -32.41 10.14
C PHE A 304 -12.03 -31.73 11.20
N LYS A 305 -12.26 -32.44 12.30
CA LYS A 305 -13.05 -31.97 13.43
C LYS A 305 -12.18 -31.22 14.43
N THR A 306 -12.83 -30.38 15.23
CA THR A 306 -12.17 -29.66 16.32
C THR A 306 -11.66 -30.62 17.38
N SER A 307 -12.33 -31.76 17.58
CA SER A 307 -11.87 -32.84 18.44
C SER A 307 -10.53 -33.43 18.03
N ASP A 308 -10.21 -33.40 16.74
CA ASP A 308 -9.01 -34.03 16.19
C ASP A 308 -7.74 -33.26 16.59
N TYR A 309 -7.91 -32.04 17.10
CA TYR A 309 -6.81 -31.33 17.76
C TYR A 309 -6.31 -32.04 19.02
N ASN A 310 -7.10 -32.91 19.64
CA ASN A 310 -6.68 -33.73 20.79
C ASN A 310 -5.85 -34.94 20.37
N LEU A 311 -5.85 -35.29 19.08
CA LEU A 311 -4.98 -36.33 18.54
C LEU A 311 -3.55 -35.79 18.37
N ASP A 312 -2.57 -36.66 18.56
CA ASP A 312 -1.19 -36.34 18.22
C ASP A 312 -0.97 -36.29 16.69
N LEU A 313 0.19 -35.80 16.25
CA LEU A 313 0.47 -35.67 14.81
C LEU A 313 0.51 -37.01 14.05
N LYS A 314 0.92 -38.11 14.69
CA LYS A 314 0.96 -39.44 14.07
C LYS A 314 -0.45 -39.99 13.93
N GLU A 315 -1.29 -39.82 14.95
CA GLU A 315 -2.70 -40.21 14.95
C GLU A 315 -3.48 -39.47 13.86
N ARG A 316 -3.36 -38.13 13.79
CA ARG A 316 -4.01 -37.33 12.73
C ARG A 316 -3.56 -37.77 11.34
N ARG A 317 -2.26 -38.04 11.18
CA ARG A 317 -1.72 -38.54 9.91
C ARG A 317 -2.37 -39.86 9.53
N ALA A 318 -2.46 -40.81 10.46
CA ALA A 318 -3.08 -42.11 10.21
C ALA A 318 -4.58 -41.99 9.88
N GLU A 319 -5.32 -41.12 10.57
CA GLU A 319 -6.73 -40.88 10.32
C GLU A 319 -6.98 -40.33 8.91
N TYR A 320 -6.15 -39.39 8.46
CA TYR A 320 -6.39 -38.64 7.23
C TYR A 320 -5.58 -39.10 6.00
N MET A 321 -4.70 -40.11 6.14
CA MET A 321 -3.79 -40.55 5.07
C MET A 321 -4.49 -41.01 3.79
N ASN A 322 -5.71 -41.55 3.90
CA ASN A 322 -6.44 -42.17 2.80
C ASN A 322 -7.52 -41.27 2.18
N TYR A 323 -7.46 -39.96 2.45
CA TYR A 323 -8.33 -38.96 1.83
C TYR A 323 -7.55 -38.14 0.81
N ASP A 324 -8.20 -37.85 -0.32
CA ASP A 324 -7.61 -37.07 -1.40
C ASP A 324 -7.52 -35.58 -1.01
N SER A 325 -8.39 -35.13 -0.10
CA SER A 325 -8.38 -33.78 0.49
C SER A 325 -9.05 -33.78 1.85
N ILE A 326 -8.75 -32.78 2.68
CA ILE A 326 -9.37 -32.61 3.99
C ILE A 326 -10.00 -31.22 4.06
N LEU A 327 -11.21 -31.12 4.63
CA LEU A 327 -11.89 -29.86 4.93
C LEU A 327 -12.00 -29.65 6.43
N CYS A 328 -11.73 -28.44 6.90
CA CYS A 328 -11.95 -28.08 8.29
C CYS A 328 -13.45 -27.88 8.58
N GLU A 329 -14.00 -28.57 9.58
CA GLU A 329 -15.42 -28.41 9.96
C GLU A 329 -15.76 -26.96 10.37
N LYS A 330 -14.81 -26.25 10.99
CA LYS A 330 -15.06 -24.96 11.64
C LYS A 330 -15.07 -23.80 10.63
N CYS A 331 -14.23 -23.86 9.61
CA CYS A 331 -14.06 -22.77 8.65
C CYS A 331 -14.28 -23.18 7.19
N ASN A 332 -14.55 -24.45 6.92
CA ASN A 332 -14.74 -25.01 5.58
C ASN A 332 -13.54 -24.89 4.63
N ASN A 333 -12.39 -24.42 5.11
CA ASN A 333 -11.19 -24.32 4.28
C ASN A 333 -10.52 -25.69 4.13
N GLY A 334 -9.86 -25.87 2.98
CA GLY A 334 -9.00 -27.01 2.73
C GLY A 334 -7.81 -27.05 3.69
N ILE A 335 -7.49 -28.25 4.17
CA ILE A 335 -6.28 -28.53 4.93
C ILE A 335 -5.32 -29.25 3.98
N ASP A 336 -4.07 -28.82 4.00
CA ASP A 336 -3.02 -29.44 3.20
C ASP A 336 -2.60 -30.79 3.81
N ASN A 337 -2.68 -31.85 2.99
CA ASN A 337 -2.33 -33.22 3.37
C ASN A 337 -0.81 -33.45 3.41
N PHE A 338 0.02 -32.49 2.95
CA PHE A 338 1.48 -32.66 2.82
C PHE A 338 2.30 -32.50 4.11
N GLY A 339 1.68 -32.47 5.30
CA GLY A 339 2.43 -32.72 6.55
C GLY A 339 1.99 -31.96 7.79
N TYR A 340 1.01 -31.06 7.70
CA TYR A 340 0.60 -30.24 8.84
C TYR A 340 -0.61 -30.81 9.59
N TYR A 341 -1.59 -31.43 8.91
CA TYR A 341 -2.81 -31.99 9.52
C TYR A 341 -3.43 -31.07 10.60
N TYR A 342 -3.46 -29.77 10.31
CA TYR A 342 -4.18 -28.75 11.08
C TYR A 342 -4.70 -27.68 10.13
N CYS A 343 -5.82 -27.06 10.48
CA CYS A 343 -6.33 -25.93 9.71
C CYS A 343 -5.50 -24.65 9.94
N ALA A 344 -4.75 -24.21 8.93
CA ALA A 344 -3.94 -22.99 8.98
C ALA A 344 -4.78 -21.75 9.26
N TYR A 345 -5.95 -21.62 8.63
CA TYR A 345 -6.84 -20.49 8.85
C TYR A 345 -7.36 -20.41 10.29
N CYS A 346 -7.78 -21.54 10.88
CA CYS A 346 -8.18 -21.57 12.28
C CYS A 346 -7.00 -21.33 13.22
N TYR A 347 -5.83 -21.88 12.89
CA TYR A 347 -4.60 -21.63 13.63
C TYR A 347 -4.26 -20.14 13.64
N ASP A 348 -4.25 -19.45 12.50
CA ASP A 348 -3.85 -18.04 12.42
C ASP A 348 -4.78 -17.13 13.24
N LYS A 349 -6.08 -17.44 13.26
CA LYS A 349 -7.10 -16.74 14.05
C LYS A 349 -7.02 -16.99 15.57
N GLU A 350 -6.43 -18.09 16.02
CA GLU A 350 -6.28 -18.36 17.44
C GLU A 350 -5.29 -17.39 18.08
N THR A 351 -5.62 -16.87 19.26
CA THR A 351 -4.79 -15.87 19.96
C THR A 351 -4.11 -16.46 21.19
N ASP A 352 -4.71 -17.49 21.77
CA ASP A 352 -4.12 -18.23 22.88
C ASP A 352 -2.94 -19.06 22.38
N VAL A 353 -1.75 -18.75 22.88
CA VAL A 353 -0.49 -19.39 22.51
C VAL A 353 -0.50 -20.89 22.83
N ILE A 354 -1.08 -21.29 23.96
CA ILE A 354 -1.16 -22.69 24.38
C ILE A 354 -2.07 -23.44 23.42
N LYS A 355 -3.23 -22.87 23.08
CA LYS A 355 -4.14 -23.46 22.08
C LYS A 355 -3.52 -23.51 20.70
N LYS A 356 -2.81 -22.46 20.26
CA LYS A 356 -2.08 -22.45 18.97
C LYS A 356 -1.08 -23.60 18.89
N ASN A 357 -0.29 -23.79 19.95
CA ASN A 357 0.69 -24.87 20.02
C ASN A 357 -0.02 -26.23 20.03
N HIS A 358 -1.10 -26.38 20.80
CA HIS A 358 -1.92 -27.59 20.80
C HIS A 358 -2.49 -27.93 19.40
N MET A 359 -2.97 -26.91 18.68
CA MET A 359 -3.48 -27.09 17.32
C MET A 359 -2.39 -27.58 16.36
N LYS A 360 -1.19 -27.03 16.48
CA LYS A 360 -0.06 -27.33 15.58
C LYS A 360 0.67 -28.63 15.91
N PHE A 361 0.77 -28.96 17.19
CA PHE A 361 1.66 -30.02 17.68
C PHE A 361 0.93 -31.18 18.38
N GLY A 362 -0.36 -31.04 18.68
CA GLY A 362 -1.11 -31.97 19.52
C GLY A 362 -0.97 -31.64 21.02
N PRO A 363 -1.51 -32.50 21.90
CA PRO A 363 -1.48 -32.27 23.35
C PRO A 363 -0.07 -32.39 23.98
N ASP A 364 0.80 -33.22 23.41
CA ASP A 364 2.05 -33.65 24.04
C ASP A 364 3.26 -32.78 23.67
N PHE A 365 3.19 -31.48 23.96
CA PHE A 365 4.34 -30.57 23.82
C PHE A 365 4.81 -29.99 25.16
N LYS A 366 6.10 -29.66 25.24
CA LYS A 366 6.70 -29.02 26.43
C LYS A 366 7.28 -27.66 26.11
N PHE A 367 7.09 -26.70 27.00
CA PHE A 367 7.76 -25.40 26.90
C PHE A 367 9.23 -25.48 27.31
N PHE A 368 10.08 -24.89 26.49
CA PHE A 368 11.45 -24.51 26.82
C PHE A 368 11.45 -23.08 27.36
N ASN A 369 11.81 -22.96 28.63
CA ASN A 369 11.83 -21.70 29.35
C ASN A 369 13.14 -20.95 29.09
N THR A 370 13.14 -19.63 29.16
CA THR A 370 14.35 -18.81 28.94
C THR A 370 15.41 -19.12 29.98
N PHE A 371 15.02 -19.48 31.20
CA PHE A 371 15.94 -19.92 32.24
C PHE A 371 16.66 -21.24 31.91
N ASP A 372 16.14 -22.04 30.97
CA ASP A 372 16.81 -23.25 30.52
C ASP A 372 18.06 -22.98 29.70
N TYR A 373 18.30 -21.73 29.29
CA TYR A 373 19.59 -21.32 28.75
C TYR A 373 20.71 -21.31 29.80
N ASN A 374 20.39 -21.38 31.09
CA ASN A 374 21.42 -21.53 32.13
C ASN A 374 21.94 -22.97 32.21
N LEU A 375 21.17 -23.94 31.70
CA LEU A 375 21.55 -25.34 31.63
C LEU A 375 22.53 -25.57 30.47
N ASN A 376 23.54 -26.39 30.70
CA ASN A 376 24.43 -26.82 29.62
C ASN A 376 23.69 -27.75 28.62
N LEU A 377 24.34 -28.09 27.51
CA LEU A 377 23.70 -28.87 26.44
C LEU A 377 23.24 -30.27 26.90
N GLU A 378 24.03 -30.94 27.74
CA GLU A 378 23.70 -32.29 28.24
C GLU A 378 22.55 -32.26 29.25
N GLU A 379 22.51 -31.25 30.12
CA GLU A 379 21.38 -31.03 31.02
C GLU A 379 20.08 -30.75 30.27
N ARG A 380 20.14 -29.96 29.18
CA ARG A 380 18.97 -29.70 28.32
C ARG A 380 18.50 -30.95 27.58
N LYS A 381 19.43 -31.77 27.08
CA LYS A 381 19.12 -33.08 26.49
C LYS A 381 18.34 -33.94 27.48
N ALA A 382 18.90 -34.16 28.67
CA ALA A 382 18.28 -34.98 29.70
C ALA A 382 16.90 -34.44 30.14
N LYS A 383 16.75 -33.12 30.27
CA LYS A 383 15.48 -32.49 30.67
C LYS A 383 14.37 -32.71 29.65
N TYR A 384 14.70 -32.69 28.36
CA TYR A 384 13.74 -32.66 27.26
C TYR A 384 13.61 -33.96 26.46
N GLU A 385 14.44 -34.97 26.74
CA GLU A 385 14.53 -36.24 26.01
C GLU A 385 13.17 -36.92 25.78
N LYS A 386 12.35 -36.99 26.83
CA LYS A 386 11.05 -37.68 26.83
C LYS A 386 9.92 -36.98 26.07
N TYR A 387 10.11 -35.74 25.63
CA TYR A 387 9.07 -34.98 24.95
C TYR A 387 9.32 -34.99 23.45
N ASP A 388 8.35 -35.41 22.66
CA ASP A 388 8.47 -35.42 21.19
C ASP A 388 8.61 -34.02 20.61
N ILE A 389 7.94 -33.04 21.22
CA ILE A 389 7.92 -31.66 20.76
C ILE A 389 8.26 -30.72 21.91
N VAL A 390 9.28 -29.88 21.68
CA VAL A 390 9.68 -28.82 22.60
C VAL A 390 9.47 -27.49 21.92
N VAL A 391 8.76 -26.57 22.56
CA VAL A 391 8.41 -25.26 22.00
C VAL A 391 9.04 -24.17 22.86
N CYS A 392 9.73 -23.22 22.24
CA CYS A 392 10.30 -22.09 22.98
C CYS A 392 9.21 -21.11 23.42
N GLU A 393 9.21 -20.78 24.72
CA GLU A 393 8.22 -19.86 25.31
C GLU A 393 8.22 -18.46 24.67
N LYS A 394 9.38 -17.97 24.21
CA LYS A 394 9.52 -16.63 23.65
C LYS A 394 9.06 -16.56 22.19
N CYS A 395 9.47 -17.54 21.40
CA CYS A 395 9.32 -17.51 19.93
C CYS A 395 8.15 -18.36 19.43
N ASN A 396 7.56 -19.21 20.27
CA ASN A 396 6.54 -20.21 19.94
C ASN A 396 6.92 -21.07 18.72
N GLN A 397 8.22 -21.30 18.53
CA GLN A 397 8.74 -22.20 17.51
C GLN A 397 9.17 -23.49 18.16
N GLY A 398 8.99 -24.59 17.42
CA GLY A 398 9.58 -25.87 17.77
C GLY A 398 11.10 -25.75 17.85
N ILE A 399 11.68 -26.31 18.89
CA ILE A 399 13.12 -26.43 19.08
C ILE A 399 13.57 -27.73 18.42
N ASN A 400 14.61 -27.64 17.60
CA ASN A 400 15.23 -28.84 17.03
C ASN A 400 15.95 -29.62 18.15
N LYS A 401 15.58 -30.89 18.33
CA LYS A 401 16.21 -31.83 19.27
C LYS A 401 17.70 -32.10 19.02
N HIS A 402 18.28 -31.65 17.91
CA HIS A 402 19.74 -31.73 17.72
C HIS A 402 20.47 -30.59 18.44
N ASN A 403 19.80 -29.44 18.60
CA ASN A 403 20.42 -28.20 19.05
C ASN A 403 20.04 -27.86 20.50
N TYR A 404 18.82 -28.20 20.94
CA TYR A 404 18.28 -27.84 22.27
C TYR A 404 18.32 -26.32 22.59
N TYR A 405 18.21 -25.46 21.58
CA TYR A 405 17.98 -24.01 21.73
C TYR A 405 17.04 -23.48 20.63
N CYS A 406 16.25 -22.41 20.89
CA CYS A 406 15.47 -21.75 19.82
C CYS A 406 16.42 -21.04 18.84
N THR A 407 16.62 -21.61 17.64
CA THR A 407 17.40 -21.01 16.55
C THR A 407 16.90 -19.62 16.17
N ARG A 408 15.58 -19.39 16.20
CA ARG A 408 14.99 -18.09 15.87
C ARG A 408 15.37 -17.01 16.91
N CYS A 409 15.33 -17.34 18.20
CA CYS A 409 15.79 -16.43 19.25
C CYS A 409 17.30 -16.20 19.13
N TYR A 410 18.07 -17.27 18.92
CA TYR A 410 19.53 -17.18 18.77
C TYR A 410 19.92 -16.27 17.60
N ASN A 411 19.28 -16.41 16.43
CA ASN A 411 19.59 -15.57 15.26
C ASN A 411 19.21 -14.10 15.47
N LYS A 412 18.17 -13.82 16.27
CA LYS A 412 17.74 -12.45 16.60
C LYS A 412 18.60 -11.77 17.67
N GLU A 413 19.25 -12.54 18.53
CA GLU A 413 20.12 -12.00 19.59
C GLU A 413 21.35 -11.33 18.95
N THR A 414 21.69 -10.13 19.39
CA THR A 414 22.86 -9.39 18.89
C THR A 414 24.02 -9.43 19.87
N ASP A 415 23.74 -9.63 21.15
CA ASP A 415 24.74 -9.77 22.20
C ASP A 415 25.43 -11.14 22.08
N ILE A 416 26.73 -11.10 21.80
CA ILE A 416 27.56 -12.28 21.57
C ILE A 416 27.67 -13.13 22.84
N ILE A 417 27.70 -12.51 24.01
CA ILE A 417 27.74 -13.22 25.30
C ILE A 417 26.43 -13.98 25.49
N LYS A 418 25.29 -13.34 25.24
CA LYS A 418 23.98 -14.01 25.32
C LYS A 418 23.84 -15.12 24.28
N LYS A 419 24.32 -14.91 23.05
CA LYS A 419 24.35 -15.98 22.03
C LYS A 419 25.20 -17.18 22.47
N GLY A 420 26.35 -16.92 23.06
CA GLY A 420 27.19 -17.95 23.69
C GLY A 420 26.41 -18.72 24.76
N HIS A 421 25.76 -18.01 25.68
CA HIS A 421 24.92 -18.63 26.71
C HIS A 421 23.79 -19.47 26.13
N MET A 422 23.11 -19.00 25.09
CA MET A 422 22.00 -19.75 24.49
C MET A 422 22.45 -21.08 23.86
N LYS A 423 23.67 -21.11 23.31
CA LYS A 423 24.22 -22.30 22.65
C LYS A 423 24.87 -23.24 23.66
N PHE A 424 25.68 -22.72 24.58
CA PHE A 424 26.58 -23.52 25.41
C PHE A 424 26.20 -23.57 26.90
N GLY A 425 25.27 -22.73 27.37
CA GLY A 425 24.94 -22.62 28.80
C GLY A 425 25.87 -21.63 29.52
N SER A 426 26.11 -21.85 30.81
CA SER A 426 27.02 -20.99 31.60
C SER A 426 28.50 -21.37 31.45
N ASP A 427 28.79 -22.51 30.83
CA ASP A 427 30.12 -23.13 30.82
C ASP A 427 30.93 -22.78 29.56
N PHE A 428 31.23 -21.50 29.36
CA PHE A 428 32.16 -21.07 28.30
C PHE A 428 32.99 -19.86 28.69
N LYS A 429 34.13 -19.69 28.02
CA LYS A 429 35.01 -18.53 28.16
C LYS A 429 34.97 -17.67 26.90
N ILE A 430 35.00 -16.35 27.07
CA ILE A 430 35.13 -15.41 25.96
C ILE A 430 36.60 -15.23 25.61
N PHE A 431 36.94 -15.43 24.35
CA PHE A 431 38.22 -15.11 23.75
C PHE A 431 38.24 -13.65 23.31
N ASN A 432 39.11 -12.86 23.93
CA ASN A 432 39.33 -11.47 23.56
C ASN A 432 40.17 -11.41 22.28
N THR A 433 39.73 -10.67 21.26
CA THR A 433 40.46 -10.59 19.98
C THR A 433 41.82 -9.91 20.09
N PHE A 434 42.06 -9.10 21.12
CA PHE A 434 43.41 -8.60 21.43
C PHE A 434 44.36 -9.69 21.90
N ASP A 435 43.85 -10.84 22.38
CA ASP A 435 44.71 -11.98 22.73
C ASP A 435 45.35 -12.63 21.51
N ASN A 436 44.93 -12.31 20.29
CA ASN A 436 45.68 -12.69 19.09
C ASN A 436 47.09 -12.07 19.04
N ASN A 437 47.37 -11.02 19.82
CA ASN A 437 48.72 -10.46 19.98
C ASN A 437 49.62 -11.33 20.86
N LEU A 438 49.04 -12.27 21.61
CA LEU A 438 49.79 -13.25 22.40
C LEU A 438 50.30 -14.37 21.48
N ASN A 439 51.48 -14.89 21.80
CA ASN A 439 52.00 -16.06 21.11
C ASN A 439 51.13 -17.31 21.42
N LEU A 440 51.29 -18.38 20.64
CA LEU A 440 50.44 -19.57 20.76
C LEU A 440 50.49 -20.21 22.16
N GLU A 441 51.68 -20.27 22.78
CA GLU A 441 51.86 -20.86 24.11
C GLU A 441 51.20 -20.00 25.20
N GLU A 442 51.26 -18.68 25.09
CA GLU A 442 50.54 -17.76 25.97
C GLU A 442 49.02 -17.90 25.85
N ARG A 443 48.50 -18.06 24.62
CA ARG A 443 47.05 -18.28 24.40
C ARG A 443 46.59 -19.63 24.94
N LYS A 444 47.37 -20.70 24.74
CA LYS A 444 47.13 -22.02 25.33
C LYS A 444 47.03 -21.90 26.85
N ALA A 445 48.06 -21.37 27.51
CA ALA A 445 48.09 -21.23 28.96
C ALA A 445 46.89 -20.43 29.52
N LYS A 446 46.44 -19.40 28.79
CA LYS A 446 45.29 -18.57 29.20
C LYS A 446 43.95 -19.31 29.10
N TYR A 447 43.78 -20.16 28.09
CA TYR A 447 42.48 -20.70 27.69
C TYR A 447 42.32 -22.23 27.85
N GLU A 448 43.39 -22.98 28.08
CA GLU A 448 43.43 -24.45 28.14
C GLU A 448 42.49 -25.05 29.19
N LYS A 449 42.30 -24.35 30.32
CA LYS A 449 41.41 -24.79 31.40
C LYS A 449 39.92 -24.70 31.09
N TYR A 450 39.53 -24.17 29.93
CA TYR A 450 38.13 -24.00 29.55
C TYR A 450 37.75 -24.97 28.45
N ASP A 451 36.63 -25.68 28.66
CA ASP A 451 36.14 -26.66 27.70
C ASP A 451 35.63 -26.01 26.41
N ILE A 452 35.02 -24.84 26.52
CA ILE A 452 34.48 -24.09 25.39
C ILE A 452 35.00 -22.67 25.46
N VAL A 453 35.60 -22.21 24.36
CA VAL A 453 36.10 -20.85 24.21
C VAL A 453 35.46 -20.23 22.98
N VAL A 454 34.87 -19.05 23.11
CA VAL A 454 34.07 -18.41 22.06
C VAL A 454 34.61 -17.01 21.79
N CYS A 455 34.79 -16.66 20.52
CA CYS A 455 35.28 -15.34 20.14
C CYS A 455 34.31 -14.22 20.47
N GLU A 456 34.82 -13.15 21.08
CA GLU A 456 34.04 -11.95 21.43
C GLU A 456 33.43 -11.21 20.22
N LYS A 457 33.94 -11.41 18.99
CA LYS A 457 33.46 -10.74 17.76
C LYS A 457 32.60 -11.63 16.87
N CYS A 458 33.04 -12.88 16.68
CA CYS A 458 32.43 -13.78 15.69
C CYS A 458 31.40 -14.76 16.31
N ASN A 459 31.36 -14.88 17.65
CA ASN A 459 30.61 -15.92 18.38
C ASN A 459 30.89 -17.36 17.91
N ASN A 460 31.97 -17.57 17.16
CA ASN A 460 32.42 -18.89 16.78
C ASN A 460 33.28 -19.47 17.90
N GLU A 461 33.18 -20.77 18.06
CA GLU A 461 34.07 -21.53 18.92
C GLU A 461 35.50 -21.41 18.40
N ILE A 462 36.44 -21.21 19.33
CA ILE A 462 37.86 -21.10 19.06
C ILE A 462 38.41 -22.50 18.89
N ASP A 463 39.15 -22.70 17.81
CA ASP A 463 39.86 -23.95 17.57
C ASP A 463 40.95 -24.14 18.64
N LYS A 464 40.85 -25.20 19.45
CA LYS A 464 41.83 -25.51 20.51
C LYS A 464 43.19 -25.93 19.97
N GLN A 465 43.35 -26.24 18.69
CA GLN A 465 44.65 -26.52 18.10
C GLN A 465 45.47 -25.23 17.91
N TYR A 466 44.80 -24.14 17.53
CA TYR A 466 45.44 -22.88 17.13
C TYR A 466 45.15 -21.71 18.08
N TYR A 467 44.16 -21.86 18.97
CA TYR A 467 43.64 -20.86 19.90
C TYR A 467 43.37 -19.50 19.23
N ASN A 468 42.82 -19.47 18.02
CA ASN A 468 42.47 -18.26 17.25
C ASN A 468 41.02 -18.35 16.69
N CYS A 469 40.36 -17.19 16.41
CA CYS A 469 39.12 -17.19 15.61
C CYS A 469 39.52 -17.11 14.12
N ASN A 470 39.52 -18.26 13.45
CA ASN A 470 39.78 -18.37 12.00
C ASN A 470 38.88 -17.42 11.17
N TYR A 471 37.64 -17.22 11.59
CA TYR A 471 36.71 -16.32 10.90
C TYR A 471 37.13 -14.84 11.01
N CYS A 472 37.61 -14.39 12.17
CA CYS A 472 38.12 -13.02 12.35
C CYS A 472 39.48 -12.82 11.70
N TYR A 473 40.29 -13.89 11.63
CA TYR A 473 41.59 -13.89 10.96
C TYR A 473 41.41 -13.73 9.43
N ASN A 474 40.44 -14.44 8.84
CA ASN A 474 40.22 -14.45 7.39
C ASN A 474 39.37 -13.28 6.86
N ASN A 475 38.54 -12.62 7.68
CA ASN A 475 37.63 -11.53 7.24
C ASN A 475 38.18 -10.09 7.46
N ASN A 476 39.51 -9.89 7.41
CA ASN A 476 40.16 -8.56 7.34
C ASN A 476 39.87 -7.54 8.47
N GLN A 477 39.26 -7.93 9.60
CA GLN A 477 39.11 -7.00 10.76
C GLN A 477 40.40 -6.82 11.58
N MET A 478 41.41 -7.67 11.40
CA MET A 478 42.74 -7.48 12.03
C MET A 478 43.71 -6.62 11.21
N ILE A 479 43.40 -6.28 9.96
CA ILE A 479 44.27 -5.40 9.14
C ILE A 479 44.38 -3.99 9.76
N ILE A 480 43.42 -3.57 10.57
CA ILE A 480 43.40 -2.23 11.19
C ILE A 480 44.39 -2.10 12.36
N ASN A 481 44.86 -3.20 12.97
CA ASN A 481 45.83 -3.17 14.07
C ASN A 481 47.24 -3.60 13.63
N ARG A 482 47.68 -3.23 12.41
CA ARG A 482 49.06 -3.45 11.98
C ARG A 482 50.03 -2.69 12.89
N CYS A 483 51.18 -3.34 13.17
CA CYS A 483 52.34 -2.78 13.87
C CYS A 483 52.66 -1.36 13.36
N LYS A 484 52.97 -0.41 14.26
CA LYS A 484 53.31 1.00 13.92
C LYS A 484 54.37 1.15 12.82
N VAL A 485 55.16 0.11 12.56
CA VAL A 485 56.24 0.07 11.56
C VAL A 485 55.71 -0.18 10.13
N CYS A 486 54.54 -0.81 9.96
CA CYS A 486 54.05 -1.22 8.64
C CYS A 486 53.22 -0.17 7.90
N PHE A 487 53.14 1.07 8.39
CA PHE A 487 52.36 2.14 7.75
C PHE A 487 53.11 2.87 6.61
N ILE A 488 54.40 2.58 6.39
CA ILE A 488 55.24 3.30 5.42
C ILE A 488 55.47 2.54 4.09
N GLY A 489 55.06 1.26 4.00
CA GLY A 489 55.19 0.50 2.75
C GLY A 489 53.97 -0.39 2.51
N ASN A 490 53.28 -0.17 1.39
CA ASN A 490 52.23 -1.05 0.88
C ASN A 490 52.83 -2.41 0.44
N ASN A 491 53.12 -3.29 1.39
CA ASN A 491 53.37 -4.71 1.11
C ASN A 491 52.60 -5.57 2.12
N ASP A 492 51.84 -6.52 1.59
CA ASP A 492 50.92 -7.39 2.34
C ASP A 492 51.59 -8.57 3.05
N ASP A 493 52.92 -8.59 3.12
CA ASP A 493 53.67 -9.63 3.84
C ASP A 493 53.95 -9.18 5.28
N CYS A 494 53.07 -9.59 6.20
CA CYS A 494 53.29 -9.41 7.63
C CYS A 494 54.45 -10.30 8.12
N CYS A 495 55.59 -9.69 8.44
CA CYS A 495 56.67 -10.32 9.19
C CYS A 495 56.18 -10.68 10.60
N SER A 496 56.57 -11.85 11.10
CA SER A 496 56.38 -12.19 12.51
C SER A 496 57.18 -11.21 13.38
N PHE A 497 56.68 -10.83 14.55
CA PHE A 497 57.40 -9.96 15.50
C PHE A 497 58.81 -10.49 15.83
N TYR A 498 59.00 -11.81 15.68
CA TYR A 498 60.28 -12.50 15.83
C TYR A 498 61.30 -12.10 14.75
N GLU A 499 60.89 -12.02 13.48
CA GLU A 499 61.77 -11.62 12.36
C GLU A 499 62.17 -10.14 12.45
N LEU A 500 61.27 -9.26 12.90
CA LEU A 500 61.58 -7.84 13.10
C LEU A 500 62.58 -7.65 14.25
N LYS A 501 62.45 -8.40 15.35
CA LYS A 501 63.39 -8.36 16.46
C LYS A 501 64.77 -8.86 16.03
N GLN A 502 64.82 -9.96 15.28
CA GLN A 502 66.07 -10.49 14.72
C GLN A 502 66.72 -9.51 13.74
N PHE A 503 65.92 -8.84 12.90
CA PHE A 503 66.40 -7.80 11.99
C PHE A 503 66.98 -6.61 12.75
N LEU A 504 66.29 -6.09 13.76
CA LEU A 504 66.76 -4.95 14.56
C LEU A 504 68.01 -5.28 15.38
N GLU A 505 68.11 -6.50 15.92
CA GLU A 505 69.32 -6.99 16.60
C GLU A 505 70.49 -7.13 15.61
N ASN A 506 70.25 -7.72 14.43
CA ASN A 506 71.26 -7.85 13.37
C ASN A 506 71.68 -6.48 12.79
N PHE A 507 70.74 -5.55 12.65
CA PHE A 507 71.00 -4.20 12.14
C PHE A 507 71.75 -3.34 13.16
N SER A 508 71.39 -3.43 14.44
CA SER A 508 72.14 -2.77 15.53
C SER A 508 73.55 -3.34 15.64
N LYS A 509 73.71 -4.66 15.46
CA LYS A 509 75.01 -5.33 15.42
C LYS A 509 75.83 -4.88 14.21
N TRP A 510 75.21 -4.78 13.03
CA TRP A 510 75.83 -4.29 11.81
C TRP A 510 76.27 -2.82 11.92
N ILE A 511 75.45 -1.93 12.50
CA ILE A 511 75.82 -0.53 12.75
C ILE A 511 77.02 -0.43 13.69
N ASN A 512 77.02 -1.21 14.78
CA ASN A 512 78.12 -1.23 15.74
C ASN A 512 79.40 -1.83 15.16
N GLU A 513 79.30 -2.83 14.28
CA GLU A 513 80.46 -3.47 13.62
C GLU A 513 81.05 -2.60 12.49
N ASN A 514 80.24 -1.75 11.85
CA ASN A 514 80.68 -0.92 10.71
C ASN A 514 80.97 0.54 11.07
N ASN A 515 80.93 0.92 12.36
CA ASN A 515 81.29 2.27 12.86
C ASN A 515 80.61 3.42 12.07
N VAL A 516 79.34 3.23 11.69
CA VAL A 516 78.56 4.27 11.01
C VAL A 516 78.13 5.32 12.04
N PHE A 517 79.05 6.19 12.44
CA PHE A 517 78.74 7.42 13.17
C PHE A 517 78.08 8.40 12.21
N ILE A 518 76.82 8.73 12.44
CA ILE A 518 76.18 9.90 11.82
C ILE A 518 75.70 10.81 12.94
N GLU A 519 76.31 12.00 13.02
CA GLU A 519 75.82 13.12 13.82
C GLU A 519 74.33 13.35 13.55
N SER A 520 73.50 13.26 14.58
CA SER A 520 72.09 13.64 14.49
C SER A 520 71.99 15.16 14.33
N LYS A 521 71.80 15.65 13.11
CA LYS A 521 71.26 17.00 12.89
C LYS A 521 69.74 16.94 12.93
N ILE A 522 69.24 17.23 14.13
CA ILE A 522 67.83 17.51 14.42
C ILE A 522 67.43 18.85 13.76
N GLU A 523 66.15 18.95 13.39
CA GLU A 523 65.38 20.12 12.91
C GLU A 523 65.51 20.53 11.44
N ILE A 524 64.58 20.07 10.57
CA ILE A 524 63.70 20.92 9.71
C ILE A 524 62.41 20.10 9.39
N SER A 525 61.22 20.69 9.56
CA SER A 525 59.92 20.08 9.22
C SER A 525 59.62 20.14 7.72
N ASP A 526 59.29 18.99 7.09
CA ASP A 526 58.98 18.87 5.65
C ASP A 526 57.47 18.89 5.33
N TYR A 527 56.63 19.34 6.28
CA TYR A 527 55.17 19.28 6.14
C TYR A 527 54.61 20.06 4.95
N ASP A 528 55.31 21.07 4.45
CA ASP A 528 54.83 21.96 3.38
C ASP A 528 55.49 21.74 2.00
N LEU A 529 56.36 20.74 1.85
CA LEU A 529 56.97 20.42 0.55
C LEU A 529 56.20 19.33 -0.19
N ASP A 530 55.99 19.52 -1.50
CA ASP A 530 55.47 18.47 -2.38
C ASP A 530 56.55 17.42 -2.72
N GLU A 531 56.15 16.35 -3.41
CA GLU A 531 56.99 15.18 -3.64
C GLU A 531 58.19 15.47 -4.57
N ASP A 532 58.04 16.38 -5.54
CA ASP A 532 59.09 16.72 -6.48
C ASP A 532 60.16 17.61 -5.81
N ASP A 533 59.74 18.55 -4.97
CA ASP A 533 60.64 19.39 -4.19
C ASP A 533 61.43 18.59 -3.14
N ARG A 534 60.80 17.57 -2.51
CA ARG A 534 61.52 16.65 -1.60
C ARG A 534 62.58 15.83 -2.34
N ARG A 535 62.27 15.34 -3.53
CA ARG A 535 63.23 14.56 -4.35
C ARG A 535 64.44 15.37 -4.78
N VAL A 536 64.27 16.66 -5.06
CA VAL A 536 65.40 17.57 -5.33
C VAL A 536 66.20 17.83 -4.05
N LYS A 537 65.52 18.13 -2.94
CA LYS A 537 66.15 18.45 -1.65
C LYS A 537 67.04 17.32 -1.14
N TYR A 538 66.61 16.07 -1.30
CA TYR A 538 67.33 14.91 -0.76
C TYR A 538 68.15 14.11 -1.78
N LYS A 539 68.31 14.63 -3.00
CA LYS A 539 68.98 13.93 -4.12
C LYS A 539 70.39 13.41 -3.81
N ASN A 540 71.09 14.00 -2.83
CA ASN A 540 72.48 13.69 -2.49
C ASN A 540 72.63 13.01 -1.11
N PHE A 541 71.56 12.53 -0.49
CA PHE A 541 71.62 11.77 0.76
C PHE A 541 71.34 10.29 0.47
N ASP A 542 72.28 9.42 0.83
CA ASP A 542 72.15 7.98 0.56
C ASP A 542 71.08 7.31 1.45
N TYR A 543 70.75 7.91 2.61
CA TYR A 543 69.70 7.42 3.52
C TYR A 543 69.03 8.59 4.25
N ILE A 544 67.71 8.49 4.41
CA ILE A 544 66.86 9.37 5.22
C ILE A 544 66.13 8.46 6.22
N LEU A 545 66.09 8.85 7.50
CA LEU A 545 65.41 8.11 8.57
C LEU A 545 63.92 8.47 8.64
#